data_AF-E4NSG0-F1
#
_entry.id   AF-E4NSG0-F1
#
_cell.length_a   1.000
_cell.length_b   1.000
_cell.length_c   1.000
_cell.angle_alpha   90.00
_cell.angle_beta   90.00
_cell.angle_gamma   90.00
#
_symmetry.space_group_name_H-M   'P 1'
#
loop_
_entity.id
_entity.type
_entity.pdbx_description
1 polymer ?
#
loop_
_entity_poly.entity_id
_entity_poly.type
_entity_poly.pdbx_seq_one_letter_code
_entity_poly.pdbx_strand_id
1 'polypeptide(L)'
;MPGELPADVRTSLLALLDRGADAARERDERTVEGVVDSVETLAHHEVSDDEIRMMLLHGCRRANETMIAEPLVTAEYLEAMARLIADE
;
A
#
# COMPACT_ATOMS: atom_id res chain seq x y z
N MET A 1 -14.85 -12.34 16.74
CA MET A 1 -14.25 -11.20 16.04
C MET A 1 -13.88 -11.68 14.64
N PRO A 2 -14.71 -11.51 13.62
CA PRO A 2 -14.28 -11.76 12.24
C PRO A 2 -13.90 -10.41 11.62
N GLY A 3 -12.62 -10.16 11.34
CA GLY A 3 -12.18 -8.88 10.77
C GLY A 3 -10.68 -8.61 10.77
N GLU A 4 -9.90 -9.29 11.60
CA GLU A 4 -8.43 -9.13 11.59
C GLU A 4 -7.82 -9.70 10.29
N LEU A 5 -6.93 -8.91 9.70
CA LEU A 5 -6.07 -9.36 8.60
C LEU A 5 -5.27 -10.60 9.02
N PRO A 6 -5.16 -11.62 8.15
CA PRO A 6 -4.22 -12.72 8.38
C PRO A 6 -2.80 -12.17 8.60
N ALA A 7 -2.09 -12.70 9.61
CA ALA A 7 -0.81 -12.14 10.05
C ALA A 7 0.27 -12.14 8.95
N ASP A 8 0.23 -13.12 8.05
CA ASP A 8 1.08 -13.22 6.87
C ASP A 8 0.74 -12.16 5.82
N VAL A 9 -0.54 -11.91 5.58
CA VAL A 9 -1.02 -10.85 4.69
C VAL A 9 -0.64 -9.48 5.25
N ARG A 10 -0.87 -9.23 6.54
CA ARG A 10 -0.48 -8.01 7.24
C ARG A 10 1.03 -7.77 7.10
N THR A 11 1.85 -8.79 7.37
CA THR A 11 3.31 -8.69 7.25
C THR A 11 3.75 -8.37 5.81
N SER A 12 3.12 -9.01 4.83
CA SER A 12 3.42 -8.80 3.41
C SER A 12 3.04 -7.40 2.95
N LEU A 13 1.86 -6.91 3.35
CA LEU A 13 1.40 -5.55 3.06
C LEU A 13 2.35 -4.51 3.64
N LEU A 14 2.72 -4.63 4.92
CA LEU A 14 3.68 -3.71 5.55
C LEU A 14 5.01 -3.67 4.80
N ALA A 15 5.59 -4.84 4.49
CA ALA A 15 6.86 -4.92 3.78
C ALA A 15 6.79 -4.32 2.36
N LEU A 16 5.67 -4.50 1.66
CA LEU A 16 5.45 -3.89 0.34
C LEU A 16 5.34 -2.37 0.45
N LEU A 17 4.52 -1.88 1.39
CA LEU A 17 4.27 -0.45 1.59
C LEU A 17 5.54 0.31 1.99
N ASP A 18 6.33 -0.24 2.91
CA ASP A 18 7.62 0.33 3.30
C ASP A 18 8.58 0.39 2.10
N ARG A 19 8.70 -0.72 1.35
CA ARG A 19 9.53 -0.77 0.13
C ARG A 19 9.08 0.26 -0.90
N GLY A 20 7.77 0.41 -1.10
CA GLY A 20 7.21 1.38 -2.03
C GLY A 20 7.51 2.82 -1.60
N ALA A 21 7.41 3.12 -0.31
CA ALA A 21 7.73 4.46 0.21
C ALA A 21 9.20 4.82 -0.02
N ASP A 22 10.11 3.87 0.22
CA ASP A 22 11.54 4.05 -0.05
C ASP A 22 11.82 4.23 -1.55
N ALA A 23 11.24 3.39 -2.40
CA ALA A 23 11.34 3.53 -3.86
C ALA A 23 10.80 4.89 -4.36
N ALA A 24 9.70 5.36 -3.80
CA ALA A 24 9.12 6.65 -4.13
C ALA A 24 10.10 7.80 -3.78
N ARG A 25 10.74 7.75 -2.61
CA ARG A 25 11.79 8.72 -2.20
C ARG A 25 12.98 8.72 -3.16
N GLU A 26 13.35 7.56 -3.66
CA GLU A 26 14.43 7.37 -4.63
C GLU A 26 14.03 7.70 -6.07
N ARG A 27 12.75 8.02 -6.31
CA ARG A 27 12.15 8.23 -7.64
C ARG A 27 12.23 6.99 -8.55
N ASP A 28 12.21 5.80 -7.96
CA ASP A 28 12.13 4.53 -8.69
C ASP A 28 10.66 4.20 -9.01
N GLU A 29 10.15 4.84 -10.07
CA GLU A 29 8.78 4.68 -10.56
C GLU A 29 8.43 3.22 -10.85
N ARG A 30 9.34 2.45 -11.43
CA ARG A 30 9.10 1.05 -11.79
C ARG A 30 8.92 0.18 -10.55
N THR A 31 9.72 0.40 -9.51
CA THR A 31 9.54 -0.32 -8.25
C THR A 31 8.24 0.08 -7.55
N VAL A 32 7.89 1.38 -7.57
CA VAL A 32 6.61 1.84 -7.01
C VAL A 32 5.42 1.21 -7.73
N GLU A 33 5.41 1.21 -9.06
CA GLU A 33 4.36 0.57 -9.88
C GLU A 33 4.19 -0.91 -9.50
N GLY A 34 5.29 -1.67 -9.46
CA GLY A 34 5.24 -3.09 -9.10
C GLY A 34 4.80 -3.36 -7.65
N VAL A 35 5.13 -2.47 -6.72
CA VAL A 35 4.63 -2.53 -5.34
C VAL A 35 3.13 -2.27 -5.29
N VAL A 36 2.67 -1.21 -5.96
CA VAL A 36 1.26 -0.82 -5.99
C VAL A 36 0.41 -1.95 -6.57
N ASP A 37 0.82 -2.54 -7.70
CA ASP A 37 0.14 -3.69 -8.32
C ASP A 37 0.03 -4.89 -7.36
N SER A 38 1.10 -5.14 -6.60
CA SER A 38 1.14 -6.25 -5.62
C SER A 38 0.19 -5.99 -4.46
N VAL A 39 0.14 -4.75 -3.96
CA VAL A 39 -0.78 -4.34 -2.89
C VAL A 39 -2.23 -4.41 -3.37
N GLU A 40 -2.54 -3.95 -4.58
CA GLU A 40 -3.90 -4.06 -5.16
C GLU A 40 -4.34 -5.52 -5.29
N THR A 41 -3.43 -6.39 -5.73
CA THR A 41 -3.69 -7.84 -5.84
C THR A 41 -4.03 -8.45 -4.47
N LEU A 42 -3.21 -8.19 -3.44
CA LEU A 42 -3.47 -8.69 -2.09
C LEU A 42 -4.77 -8.12 -1.52
N ALA A 43 -5.03 -6.83 -1.73
CA ALA A 43 -6.25 -6.17 -1.29
C ALA A 43 -7.51 -6.85 -1.88
N HIS A 44 -7.48 -7.21 -3.15
CA HIS A 44 -8.61 -7.87 -3.80
C HIS A 44 -8.83 -9.34 -3.38
N HIS A 45 -7.74 -10.06 -3.09
CA HIS A 45 -7.81 -11.51 -2.86
C HIS A 45 -7.85 -11.91 -1.38
N GLU A 46 -7.11 -11.19 -0.54
CA GLU A 46 -6.80 -11.64 0.83
C GLU A 46 -7.42 -10.73 1.90
N VAL A 47 -7.83 -9.49 1.55
CA VAL A 47 -8.42 -8.54 2.50
C VAL A 47 -9.94 -8.66 2.50
N SER A 48 -10.43 -9.36 3.53
CA SER A 48 -11.87 -9.60 3.73
C SER A 48 -12.60 -8.39 4.31
N ASP A 49 -11.89 -7.50 5.01
CA ASP A 49 -12.47 -6.25 5.52
C ASP A 49 -12.66 -5.24 4.37
N ASP A 50 -13.92 -4.86 4.13
CA ASP A 50 -14.28 -3.98 3.03
C ASP A 50 -13.73 -2.56 3.20
N GLU A 51 -13.63 -2.06 4.43
CA GLU A 51 -13.14 -0.72 4.74
C GLU A 51 -11.64 -0.63 4.50
N ILE A 52 -10.87 -1.59 5.03
CA ILE A 52 -9.43 -1.70 4.79
C ILE A 52 -9.15 -1.84 3.29
N ARG A 53 -9.88 -2.72 2.60
CA ARG A 53 -9.71 -2.94 1.17
C ARG A 53 -9.94 -1.66 0.37
N MET A 54 -11.01 -0.91 0.66
CA MET A 54 -11.28 0.36 -0.01
C MET A 54 -10.17 1.39 0.23
N MET A 55 -9.65 1.48 1.46
CA MET A 55 -8.56 2.40 1.80
C MET A 55 -7.26 2.07 1.06
N LEU A 56 -6.89 0.78 1.01
CA LEU A 56 -5.71 0.32 0.27
C LEU A 56 -5.82 0.65 -1.23
N LEU A 57 -6.96 0.30 -1.85
CA LEU A 57 -7.18 0.58 -3.28
C LEU A 57 -7.19 2.09 -3.58
N HIS A 58 -7.75 2.90 -2.67
CA HIS A 58 -7.69 4.35 -2.80
C HIS A 58 -6.25 4.87 -2.73
N GLY A 59 -5.47 4.42 -1.75
CA GLY A 59 -4.07 4.83 -1.60
C GLY A 59 -3.20 4.40 -2.78
N CYS A 60 -3.37 3.18 -3.30
CA CYS A 60 -2.71 2.69 -4.53
C CYS A 60 -2.98 3.61 -5.73
N ARG A 61 -4.25 3.95 -5.97
CA ARG A 61 -4.61 4.88 -7.03
C ARG A 61 -3.95 6.25 -6.85
N ARG A 62 -3.97 6.80 -5.64
CA ARG A 62 -3.35 8.11 -5.34
C ARG A 62 -1.83 8.07 -5.50
N ALA A 63 -1.18 6.97 -5.11
CA ALA A 63 0.24 6.74 -5.31
C ALA A 63 0.61 6.79 -6.81
N ASN A 64 -0.11 6.04 -7.65
CA ASN A 64 0.09 6.03 -9.10
C ASN A 64 -0.13 7.41 -9.75
N GLU A 65 -1.19 8.13 -9.36
CA GLU A 65 -1.49 9.46 -9.89
C GLU A 65 -0.43 10.52 -9.51
N THR A 66 0.29 10.33 -8.40
CA THR A 66 1.22 11.33 -7.85
C THR A 66 2.69 11.03 -8.11
N MET A 67 3.06 9.78 -8.44
CA MET A 67 4.46 9.34 -8.48
C MET A 67 5.38 10.21 -9.36
N ILE A 68 4.91 10.60 -10.55
CA ILE A 68 5.71 11.39 -11.50
C ILE A 68 5.92 12.83 -11.01
N ALA A 69 4.85 13.48 -10.56
CA ALA A 69 4.88 14.90 -10.22
C ALA A 69 5.35 15.15 -8.78
N GLU A 70 4.96 14.27 -7.86
CA GLU A 70 5.05 14.45 -6.41
C GLU A 70 5.46 13.14 -5.71
N PRO A 71 6.67 12.60 -5.98
CA PRO A 71 7.11 11.31 -5.45
C PRO A 71 7.16 11.24 -3.91
N LEU A 72 7.38 12.36 -3.24
CA LEU A 72 7.32 12.40 -1.76
C LEU A 72 5.88 12.29 -1.26
N VAL A 73 4.89 12.82 -1.99
CA VAL A 73 3.47 12.63 -1.66
C VAL A 73 3.08 11.17 -1.85
N THR A 74 3.61 10.50 -2.88
CA THR A 74 3.47 9.05 -3.06
C THR A 74 4.03 8.26 -1.88
N ALA A 75 5.22 8.62 -1.38
CA ALA A 75 5.79 7.99 -0.19
C ALA A 75 4.88 8.14 1.04
N GLU A 76 4.32 9.34 1.27
CA GLU A 76 3.41 9.58 2.39
C GLU A 76 2.10 8.78 2.30
N TYR A 77 1.55 8.58 1.09
CA TYR A 77 0.38 7.70 0.91
C TYR A 77 0.71 6.25 1.29
N LEU A 78 1.87 5.74 0.87
CA LEU A 78 2.29 4.38 1.15
C LEU A 78 2.53 4.18 2.66
N GLU A 79 3.14 5.14 3.34
CA GLU A 79 3.33 5.09 4.79
C GLU A 79 2.04 5.26 5.58
N ALA A 80 1.10 6.08 5.10
CA ALA A 80 -0.21 6.21 5.73
C ALA A 80 -0.97 4.87 5.67
N MET A 81 -0.90 4.16 4.55
CA MET A 81 -1.43 2.80 4.46
C MET A 81 -0.70 1.82 5.38
N ALA A 82 0.64 1.94 5.52
CA ALA A 82 1.39 1.06 6.42
C ALA A 82 0.97 1.26 7.88
N ARG A 83 0.78 2.51 8.32
CA ARG A 83 0.29 2.84 9.67
C ARG A 83 -1.10 2.27 9.92
N LEU A 84 -2.01 2.43 8.95
CA LEU A 84 -3.34 1.85 9.01
C LEU A 84 -3.29 0.33 9.22
N ILE A 85 -2.51 -0.38 8.41
CA ILE A 85 -2.37 -1.85 8.52
C ILE A 85 -1.65 -2.28 9.81
N ALA A 86 -0.78 -1.42 10.36
CA ALA A 86 -0.10 -1.71 11.62
C ALA A 86 -1.05 -1.64 12.83
N ASP A 87 -2.10 -0.81 12.74
CA ASP A 87 -3.09 -0.61 13.81
C ASP A 87 -4.23 -1.64 13.77
N GLU A 88 -4.29 -2.48 12.73
CA GLU A 88 -5.16 -3.66 12.57
C GLU A 88 -4.57 -4.93 13.21
#